data_AF-A0A699ZAD6-F1
#
_entry.id   AF-A0A699ZAD6-F1
#
_cell.length_a   1.000
_cell.length_b   1.000
_cell.length_c   1.000
_cell.angle_alpha   90.00
_cell.angle_beta   90.00
_cell.angle_gamma   90.00
#
_symmetry.space_group_name_H-M   'P 1'
#
loop_
_entity.id
_entity.type
_entity.pdbx_description
1 polymer ?
#
loop_
_entity_poly.entity_id
_entity_poly.type
_entity_poly.pdbx_seq_one_letter_code
_entity_poly.pdbx_strand_id
1 'polypeptide(L)'
;MLSCRCLRLNRHLTRALPPRAPSVVQAMTTAQSMTRACFCPVTGVSISSQQDGGNIEVLDMQQLSSVQLRITPEPFCHTDGRSHFQWFSFQVAGARHQPLAWTIVNAGEVHYAYFAPYSWERHTQLVARTQLHPEVTHRVIGHTLEGRPLDLLQVGSEGEGKKKVWVIARQHPGETMAEFFMEGLLQRLTDCSDPVAHALLTGCVFYTIPNMCPDGSVRGHLRTNAAGANLNRCTLHPSTIALTLTRPYTTPTFTLTKADQ
;
A
#
# COMPACT_ATOMS: atom_id res chain seq x y z
N MET A 1 -12.91 -26.71 -52.20
CA MET A 1 -14.17 -26.74 -53.00
C MET A 1 -15.24 -27.46 -52.18
N LEU A 2 -16.52 -27.11 -52.41
CA LEU A 2 -17.75 -27.47 -51.69
C LEU A 2 -18.01 -26.60 -50.44
N SER A 3 -18.71 -25.45 -50.53
CA SER A 3 -20.06 -25.11 -51.05
C SER A 3 -21.20 -25.42 -50.09
N CYS A 4 -21.81 -24.32 -49.62
CA CYS A 4 -23.11 -24.16 -48.97
C CYS A 4 -24.30 -24.82 -49.68
N ARG A 5 -25.31 -25.24 -48.89
CA ARG A 5 -26.75 -24.87 -48.97
C ARG A 5 -27.50 -25.62 -47.84
N CYS A 6 -28.13 -24.96 -46.87
CA CYS A 6 -29.38 -24.18 -46.86
C CYS A 6 -30.59 -25.03 -46.45
N LEU A 7 -31.21 -24.72 -45.30
CA LEU A 7 -32.61 -25.04 -44.99
C LEU A 7 -33.25 -23.85 -44.22
N ARG A 8 -34.27 -23.28 -44.86
CA ARG A 8 -35.34 -22.37 -44.37
C ARG A 8 -36.36 -23.20 -43.54
N LEU A 9 -37.31 -22.73 -42.71
CA LEU A 9 -37.89 -21.42 -42.33
C LEU A 9 -38.75 -21.62 -41.03
N ASN A 10 -38.94 -20.54 -40.27
CA ASN A 10 -40.12 -20.10 -39.48
C ASN A 10 -40.84 -21.01 -38.44
N ARG A 11 -40.94 -20.51 -37.20
CA ARG A 11 -42.17 -19.88 -36.66
C ARG A 11 -41.95 -19.19 -35.30
N HIS A 12 -42.70 -18.11 -35.12
CA HIS A 12 -42.78 -17.20 -33.98
C HIS A 12 -43.00 -17.88 -32.62
N LEU A 13 -42.17 -17.52 -31.64
CA LEU A 13 -42.52 -17.49 -30.21
C LEU A 13 -41.86 -16.26 -29.58
N THR A 14 -42.64 -15.21 -29.36
CA THR A 14 -42.28 -14.05 -28.55
C THR A 14 -42.13 -14.49 -27.09
N ARG A 15 -40.90 -14.70 -26.63
CA ARG A 15 -40.58 -14.91 -25.22
C ARG A 15 -40.05 -13.59 -24.64
N ALA A 16 -40.77 -13.06 -23.66
CA ALA A 16 -40.39 -11.85 -22.94
C ALA A 16 -38.96 -12.00 -22.35
N LEU A 17 -38.14 -10.97 -22.56
CA LEU A 17 -36.83 -10.83 -21.95
C LEU A 17 -36.99 -10.68 -20.43
N PRO A 18 -36.19 -11.38 -19.60
CA PRO A 18 -36.14 -11.09 -18.17
C PRO A 18 -35.62 -9.66 -17.93
N PRO A 19 -36.02 -8.99 -16.85
CA PRO A 19 -35.59 -7.62 -16.59
C PRO A 19 -34.06 -7.56 -16.47
N ARG A 20 -33.47 -6.54 -17.09
CA ARG A 20 -32.02 -6.25 -17.04
C ARG A 20 -31.57 -6.22 -15.59
N ALA A 21 -30.53 -7.00 -15.27
CA ALA A 21 -29.78 -6.84 -14.03
C ALA A 21 -29.29 -5.39 -13.93
N PRO A 22 -29.39 -4.74 -12.75
CA PRO A 22 -28.94 -3.37 -12.61
C PRO A 22 -27.44 -3.28 -12.93
N SER A 23 -27.07 -2.23 -13.65
CA SER A 23 -25.69 -1.92 -14.03
C SER A 23 -24.79 -1.89 -12.79
N VAL A 24 -23.55 -2.38 -12.96
CA VAL A 24 -22.44 -2.41 -11.98
C VAL A 24 -22.10 -1.03 -11.36
N VAL A 25 -22.76 0.04 -11.80
CA VAL A 25 -22.58 1.43 -11.33
C VAL A 25 -23.44 1.78 -10.10
N GLN A 26 -24.32 0.90 -9.61
CA GLN A 26 -25.22 1.19 -8.47
C GLN A 26 -24.97 0.39 -7.18
N ALA A 27 -23.88 -0.38 -7.09
CA ALA A 27 -23.55 -1.19 -5.90
C ALA A 27 -22.34 -0.69 -5.09
N MET A 28 -21.99 0.60 -5.17
CA MET A 28 -20.86 1.19 -4.43
C MET A 28 -21.24 2.17 -3.32
N THR A 29 -22.52 2.24 -2.92
CA THR A 29 -23.00 3.27 -1.97
C THR A 29 -23.41 2.75 -0.59
N THR A 30 -22.93 1.57 -0.17
CA THR A 30 -23.22 1.07 1.19
C THR A 30 -22.08 0.19 1.73
N ALA A 31 -20.95 0.82 2.03
CA ALA A 31 -19.94 0.32 2.98
C ALA A 31 -18.97 1.44 3.38
N GLN A 32 -19.48 2.62 3.74
CA GLN A 32 -18.72 3.50 4.62
C GLN A 32 -18.87 2.93 6.03
N SER A 33 -17.98 2.01 6.41
CA SER A 33 -17.80 1.67 7.83
C SER A 33 -17.44 2.96 8.55
N MET A 34 -18.31 3.42 9.45
CA MET A 34 -18.13 4.65 10.19
C MET A 34 -17.04 4.47 11.24
N THR A 35 -15.77 4.66 10.86
CA THR A 35 -14.69 4.94 11.81
C THR A 35 -14.83 6.38 12.29
N ARG A 36 -15.91 6.66 13.03
CA ARG A 36 -16.11 7.94 13.71
C ARG A 36 -15.20 7.98 14.93
N ALA A 37 -14.50 9.10 15.12
CA ALA A 37 -13.89 9.40 16.41
C ALA A 37 -14.94 9.19 17.51
N CYS A 38 -14.63 8.33 18.48
CA CYS A 38 -15.54 7.99 19.56
C CYS A 38 -15.25 8.89 20.76
N PHE A 39 -16.30 9.46 21.33
CA PHE A 39 -16.22 10.45 22.39
C PHE A 39 -16.97 9.95 23.62
N CYS A 40 -16.32 9.98 24.78
CA CYS A 40 -16.96 9.71 26.05
C CYS A 40 -17.45 11.05 26.66
N PRO A 41 -18.76 11.35 26.61
CA PRO A 41 -19.28 12.66 27.03
C PRO A 41 -19.13 12.94 28.53
N VAL A 42 -18.98 11.89 29.34
CA VAL A 42 -18.83 12.01 30.80
C VAL A 42 -17.42 12.48 31.19
N THR A 43 -16.41 12.08 30.42
CA THR A 43 -14.99 12.27 30.79
C THR A 43 -14.23 13.18 29.84
N GLY A 44 -14.82 13.51 28.69
CA GLY A 44 -14.19 14.32 27.65
C GLY A 44 -13.07 13.60 26.88
N VAL A 45 -12.87 12.30 27.11
CA VAL A 45 -11.85 11.50 26.42
C VAL A 45 -12.35 11.09 25.04
N SER A 46 -11.46 11.14 24.04
CA SER A 46 -11.76 10.68 22.68
C SER A 46 -10.69 9.74 22.13
N ILE A 47 -11.11 8.74 21.36
CA ILE A 47 -10.24 7.85 20.60
C ILE A 47 -10.53 8.02 19.09
N SER A 48 -9.49 8.16 18.29
CA SER A 48 -9.59 8.35 16.84
C SER A 48 -8.53 7.54 16.09
N SER A 49 -8.91 7.01 14.94
CA SER A 49 -8.01 6.44 13.92
C SER A 49 -8.06 7.24 12.61
N GLN A 50 -8.60 8.47 12.64
CA GLN A 50 -8.67 9.37 11.48
C GLN A 50 -7.34 10.08 11.21
N GLN A 51 -6.29 9.30 11.04
CA GLN A 51 -4.98 9.76 10.63
C GLN A 51 -4.39 8.77 9.63
N ASP A 52 -3.31 9.18 9.00
CA ASP A 52 -2.57 8.33 8.09
C ASP A 52 -2.03 7.06 8.79
N GLY A 53 -2.32 5.91 8.18
CA GLY A 53 -2.06 4.60 8.75
C GLY A 53 -2.92 4.31 9.97
N GLY A 54 -3.96 5.08 10.27
CA GLY A 54 -4.87 4.80 11.38
C GLY A 54 -5.65 3.50 11.17
N ASN A 55 -5.64 2.62 12.18
CA ASN A 55 -6.43 1.38 12.18
C ASN A 55 -6.85 1.06 13.61
N ILE A 56 -8.07 1.46 13.97
CA ILE A 56 -8.79 0.92 15.12
C ILE A 56 -10.29 1.22 14.97
N GLU A 57 -11.12 0.29 15.40
CA GLU A 57 -12.55 0.46 15.64
C GLU A 57 -12.81 0.50 17.15
N VAL A 58 -13.61 1.46 17.59
CA VAL A 58 -14.03 1.57 19.00
C VAL A 58 -15.38 0.88 19.15
N LEU A 59 -15.42 -0.24 19.88
CA LEU A 59 -16.64 -1.02 20.10
C LEU A 59 -17.43 -0.50 21.30
N ASP A 60 -16.73 -0.19 22.40
CA ASP A 60 -17.33 0.33 23.62
C ASP A 60 -16.37 1.29 24.33
N MET A 61 -16.89 2.43 24.76
CA MET A 61 -16.18 3.48 25.50
C MET A 61 -17.05 4.11 26.59
N GLN A 62 -18.06 3.38 27.10
CA GLN A 62 -18.91 3.88 28.19
C GLN A 62 -18.11 4.11 29.48
N GLN A 63 -17.09 3.26 29.73
CA GLN A 63 -16.22 3.35 30.90
C GLN A 63 -14.74 3.34 30.48
N LEU A 64 -13.97 4.31 30.97
CA LEU A 64 -12.54 4.43 30.64
C LEU A 64 -11.69 3.27 31.18
N SER A 65 -12.16 2.53 32.17
CA SER A 65 -11.48 1.37 32.75
C SER A 65 -11.66 0.08 31.95
N SER A 66 -12.50 0.06 30.91
CA SER A 66 -12.84 -1.17 30.18
C SER A 66 -13.18 -0.89 28.71
N VAL A 67 -12.46 0.03 28.07
CA VAL A 67 -12.67 0.37 26.66
C VAL A 67 -12.41 -0.86 25.79
N GLN A 68 -13.31 -1.14 24.85
CA GLN A 68 -13.16 -2.25 23.91
C GLN A 68 -12.84 -1.73 22.52
N LEU A 69 -11.74 -2.22 21.96
CA LEU A 69 -11.22 -1.85 20.66
C LEU A 69 -11.14 -3.08 19.76
N ARG A 70 -11.18 -2.88 18.45
CA ARG A 70 -11.04 -3.93 17.45
C ARG A 70 -10.12 -3.47 16.32
N ILE A 71 -9.20 -4.34 15.89
CA ILE A 71 -8.41 -4.11 14.69
C ILE A 71 -9.29 -4.39 13.47
N THR A 72 -9.30 -3.47 12.50
CA THR A 72 -10.07 -3.64 11.27
C THR A 72 -9.32 -4.57 10.30
N PRO A 73 -9.95 -5.66 9.83
CA PRO A 73 -9.37 -6.51 8.79
C PRO A 73 -9.19 -5.80 7.46
N GLU A 74 -8.08 -6.13 6.78
CA GLU A 74 -7.87 -5.77 5.39
C GLU A 74 -8.92 -6.42 4.47
N PRO A 75 -9.09 -5.88 3.25
CA PRO A 75 -9.78 -6.59 2.18
C PRO A 75 -9.26 -8.02 2.00
N PHE A 76 -10.15 -8.91 1.59
CA PHE A 76 -9.82 -10.33 1.42
C PHE A 76 -8.68 -10.51 0.41
N CYS A 77 -7.58 -11.11 0.86
CA CYS A 77 -6.46 -11.45 -0.01
C CYS A 77 -6.73 -12.78 -0.71
N HIS A 78 -7.11 -12.74 -1.98
CA HIS A 78 -7.41 -13.95 -2.75
C HIS A 78 -6.22 -14.91 -2.85
N THR A 79 -4.99 -14.39 -2.90
CA THR A 79 -3.78 -15.23 -3.00
C THR A 79 -3.45 -15.93 -1.70
N ASP A 80 -3.75 -15.31 -0.56
CA ASP A 80 -3.43 -15.85 0.77
C ASP A 80 -4.65 -16.55 1.41
N GLY A 81 -5.82 -16.51 0.76
CA GLY A 81 -7.05 -17.18 1.20
C GLY A 81 -7.66 -16.63 2.48
N ARG A 82 -7.30 -15.41 2.90
CA ARG A 82 -7.75 -14.80 4.15
C ARG A 82 -7.69 -13.27 4.11
N SER A 83 -8.45 -12.62 5.00
CA SER A 83 -8.21 -11.22 5.36
C SER A 83 -7.11 -11.16 6.41
N HIS A 84 -6.14 -10.27 6.24
CA HIS A 84 -5.07 -10.07 7.22
C HIS A 84 -5.43 -8.91 8.14
N PHE A 85 -4.94 -8.96 9.38
CA PHE A 85 -4.92 -7.85 10.30
C PHE A 85 -3.84 -8.08 11.35
N GLN A 86 -3.21 -7.01 11.81
CA GLN A 86 -2.22 -7.03 12.90
C GLN A 86 -1.86 -5.60 13.29
N TRP A 87 -1.71 -4.73 12.30
CA TRP A 87 -1.46 -3.31 12.49
C TRP A 87 -2.59 -2.63 13.25
N PHE A 88 -2.23 -1.80 14.22
CA PHE A 88 -3.14 -0.85 14.81
C PHE A 88 -2.41 0.48 15.03
N SER A 89 -3.13 1.57 14.82
CA SER A 89 -2.64 2.93 15.09
C SER A 89 -3.84 3.80 15.38
N PHE A 90 -3.83 4.44 16.55
CA PHE A 90 -4.90 5.32 17.01
C PHE A 90 -4.35 6.39 17.94
N GLN A 91 -5.09 7.48 18.06
CA GLN A 91 -4.81 8.60 18.93
C GLN A 91 -5.82 8.65 20.06
N VAL A 92 -5.36 9.04 21.24
CA VAL A 92 -6.20 9.29 22.41
C VAL A 92 -6.00 10.74 22.83
N ALA A 93 -7.09 11.49 23.01
CA ALA A 93 -7.08 12.87 23.52
C ALA A 93 -7.97 12.99 24.77
N GLY A 94 -7.65 13.96 25.63
CA GLY A 94 -8.43 14.23 26.85
C GLY A 94 -8.15 13.32 28.04
N ALA A 95 -7.33 12.27 27.90
CA ALA A 95 -7.06 11.28 28.96
C ALA A 95 -6.03 11.74 30.02
N ARG A 96 -5.64 13.02 30.04
CA ARG A 96 -4.61 13.52 30.96
C ARG A 96 -5.08 13.33 32.41
N HIS A 97 -4.26 12.67 33.23
CA HIS A 97 -4.57 12.33 34.63
C HIS A 97 -5.81 11.44 34.83
N GLN A 98 -6.30 10.78 33.78
CA GLN A 98 -7.41 9.83 33.85
C GLN A 98 -6.89 8.41 33.56
N PRO A 99 -7.10 7.42 34.45
CA PRO A 99 -6.73 6.04 34.15
C PRO A 99 -7.58 5.54 32.97
N LEU A 100 -6.90 5.12 31.91
CA LEU A 100 -7.51 4.57 30.70
C LEU A 100 -6.99 3.15 30.49
N ALA A 101 -7.90 2.18 30.51
CA ALA A 101 -7.61 0.79 30.18
C ALA A 101 -8.46 0.37 28.98
N TRP A 102 -7.78 -0.21 27.99
CA TRP A 102 -8.40 -0.65 26.75
C TRP A 102 -7.94 -2.07 26.41
N THR A 103 -8.84 -2.84 25.81
CA THR A 103 -8.57 -4.19 25.32
C THR A 103 -8.86 -4.26 23.83
N ILE A 104 -7.90 -4.74 23.04
CA ILE A 104 -8.15 -5.11 21.65
C ILE A 104 -8.75 -6.52 21.66
N VAL A 105 -10.04 -6.65 21.36
CA VAL A 105 -10.77 -7.90 21.61
C VAL A 105 -10.40 -9.02 20.63
N ASN A 106 -10.02 -8.68 19.40
CA ASN A 106 -9.55 -9.63 18.39
C ASN A 106 -8.02 -9.82 18.42
N ALA A 107 -7.38 -9.44 19.52
CA ALA A 107 -5.94 -9.56 19.69
C ALA A 107 -5.43 -11.00 19.64
N GLY A 108 -6.17 -11.93 20.25
CA GLY A 108 -5.79 -13.34 20.31
C GLY A 108 -5.82 -14.05 18.94
N GLU A 109 -6.34 -13.39 17.91
CA GLU A 109 -6.39 -13.91 16.54
C GLU A 109 -5.12 -13.55 15.75
N VAL A 110 -4.19 -12.77 16.33
CA VAL A 110 -2.98 -12.27 15.66
C VAL A 110 -1.71 -12.52 16.50
N HIS A 111 -0.55 -12.51 15.84
CA HIS A 111 0.75 -12.60 16.51
C HIS A 111 1.28 -11.18 16.79
N TYR A 112 2.00 -10.93 17.88
CA TYR A 112 2.40 -9.57 18.29
C TYR A 112 3.90 -9.30 18.20
N ALA A 113 4.26 -8.40 17.29
CA ALA A 113 5.40 -7.46 17.33
C ALA A 113 5.18 -6.56 16.10
N TYR A 114 5.10 -5.23 16.21
CA TYR A 114 4.68 -4.45 15.03
C TYR A 114 5.51 -3.27 14.55
N PHE A 115 6.30 -2.57 15.36
CA PHE A 115 7.17 -1.47 14.91
C PHE A 115 6.49 -0.10 14.75
N ALA A 116 7.30 0.97 14.73
CA ALA A 116 6.85 2.36 14.65
C ALA A 116 6.23 2.70 13.28
N PRO A 117 5.19 3.58 13.20
CA PRO A 117 4.64 4.05 11.93
C PRO A 117 5.65 4.84 11.10
N TYR A 118 5.55 4.69 9.78
CA TYR A 118 6.17 5.60 8.81
C TYR A 118 5.04 6.17 7.93
N SER A 119 4.70 7.44 8.15
CA SER A 119 3.56 8.10 7.50
C SER A 119 3.86 8.47 6.05
N TRP A 120 2.81 8.58 5.25
CA TRP A 120 2.80 9.21 3.93
C TRP A 120 3.34 10.63 3.96
N GLU A 121 3.03 11.43 4.97
CA GLU A 121 3.63 12.76 5.10
C GLU A 121 5.17 12.66 5.20
N ARG A 122 5.68 11.76 6.06
CA ARG A 122 7.13 11.53 6.20
C ARG A 122 7.74 11.01 4.89
N HIS A 123 7.03 10.15 4.16
CA HIS A 123 7.41 9.67 2.83
C HIS A 123 7.54 10.82 1.84
N THR A 124 6.52 11.68 1.73
CA THR A 124 6.54 12.83 0.83
C THR A 124 7.66 13.81 1.19
N GLN A 125 7.95 14.00 2.49
CA GLN A 125 9.10 14.78 2.95
C GLN A 125 10.44 14.12 2.61
N LEU A 126 10.55 12.78 2.68
CA LEU A 126 11.73 12.03 2.25
C LEU A 126 11.98 12.21 0.75
N VAL A 127 10.96 12.03 -0.08
CA VAL A 127 11.08 12.23 -1.53
C VAL A 127 11.41 13.70 -1.85
N ALA A 128 10.74 14.66 -1.20
CA ALA A 128 10.96 16.09 -1.38
C ALA A 128 12.37 16.54 -1.00
N ARG A 129 12.93 16.05 0.11
CA ARG A 129 14.31 16.42 0.51
C ARG A 129 15.36 15.73 -0.35
N THR A 130 15.17 14.46 -0.69
CA THR A 130 16.17 13.68 -1.42
C THR A 130 16.27 14.13 -2.88
N GLN A 131 15.16 14.52 -3.52
CA GLN A 131 15.19 15.00 -4.91
C GLN A 131 15.94 16.33 -5.13
N LEU A 132 16.19 17.10 -4.06
CA LEU A 132 16.96 18.35 -4.16
C LEU A 132 18.45 18.11 -4.34
N HIS A 133 18.94 16.90 -4.07
CA HIS A 133 20.36 16.58 -4.22
C HIS A 133 20.75 16.52 -5.71
N PRO A 134 21.85 17.15 -6.13
CA PRO A 134 22.21 17.27 -7.55
C PRO A 134 22.50 15.94 -8.26
N GLU A 135 22.89 14.91 -7.51
CA GLU A 135 23.10 13.56 -8.05
C GLU A 135 21.83 12.70 -8.04
N VAL A 136 20.68 13.25 -7.61
CA VAL A 136 19.42 12.52 -7.55
C VAL A 136 18.51 12.96 -8.69
N THR A 137 17.99 11.98 -9.42
CA THR A 137 16.89 12.18 -10.38
C THR A 137 15.63 11.52 -9.86
N HIS A 138 14.58 12.31 -9.64
CA HIS A 138 13.26 11.84 -9.24
C HIS A 138 12.35 11.63 -10.46
N ARG A 139 11.64 10.51 -10.49
CA ARG A 139 10.65 10.19 -11.52
C ARG A 139 9.44 9.50 -10.91
N VAL A 140 8.24 9.91 -11.30
CA VAL A 140 7.02 9.16 -11.01
C VAL A 140 6.86 8.09 -12.09
N ILE A 141 6.96 6.81 -11.70
CA ILE A 141 6.91 5.67 -12.67
C ILE A 141 5.49 5.17 -12.94
N GLY A 142 4.54 5.60 -12.11
CA GLY A 142 3.13 5.28 -12.25
C GLY A 142 2.35 5.78 -11.05
N HIS A 143 1.05 5.50 -11.07
CA HIS A 143 0.17 5.80 -9.95
C HIS A 143 -0.46 4.51 -9.42
N THR A 144 -0.69 4.47 -8.11
CA THR A 144 -1.43 3.41 -7.44
C THR A 144 -2.92 3.45 -7.80
N LEU A 145 -3.69 2.49 -7.28
CA LEU A 145 -5.14 2.39 -7.49
C LEU A 145 -5.89 3.65 -7.04
N GLU A 146 -5.40 4.29 -5.99
CA GLU A 146 -5.98 5.52 -5.44
C GLU A 146 -5.29 6.79 -5.93
N GLY A 147 -4.45 6.67 -6.96
CA GLY A 147 -3.81 7.83 -7.59
C GLY A 147 -2.61 8.39 -6.83
N ARG A 148 -2.02 7.66 -5.87
CA ARG A 148 -0.76 8.08 -5.23
C ARG A 148 0.41 7.82 -6.18
N PRO A 149 1.42 8.72 -6.24
CA PRO A 149 2.58 8.49 -7.07
C PRO A 149 3.41 7.30 -6.56
N LEU A 150 4.01 6.56 -7.49
CA LEU A 150 5.14 5.68 -7.20
C LEU A 150 6.44 6.38 -7.56
N ASP A 151 7.17 6.78 -6.52
CA ASP A 151 8.38 7.57 -6.64
C ASP A 151 9.63 6.68 -6.82
N LEU A 152 10.27 6.83 -7.97
CA LEU A 152 11.60 6.29 -8.26
C LEU A 152 12.64 7.39 -8.04
N LEU A 153 13.57 7.14 -7.13
CA LEU A 153 14.73 7.99 -6.89
C LEU A 153 15.97 7.28 -7.44
N GLN A 154 16.53 7.83 -8.52
CA GLN A 154 17.81 7.40 -9.07
C GLN A 154 18.93 8.22 -8.42
N VAL A 155 19.89 7.57 -7.77
CA VAL A 155 21.07 8.22 -7.18
C VAL A 155 22.31 7.88 -8.01
N GLY A 156 22.96 8.92 -8.53
CA GLY A 156 24.08 8.85 -9.45
C GLY A 156 23.67 8.82 -10.93
N SER A 157 24.65 9.11 -11.78
CA SER A 157 24.48 9.12 -13.25
C SER A 157 24.92 7.79 -13.86
N GLU A 158 24.14 7.31 -14.82
CA GLU A 158 24.53 6.16 -15.66
C GLU A 158 25.83 6.46 -16.42
N GLY A 159 26.65 5.43 -16.58
CA GLY A 159 27.93 5.51 -17.26
C GLY A 159 28.41 4.13 -17.67
N GLU A 160 29.30 4.09 -18.65
CA GLU A 160 29.90 2.84 -19.13
C GLU A 160 30.63 2.12 -17.98
N GLY A 161 30.38 0.83 -17.82
CA GLY A 161 30.95 0.02 -16.73
C GLY A 161 30.28 0.17 -15.36
N LYS A 162 29.31 1.09 -15.17
CA LYS A 162 28.59 1.20 -13.89
C LYS A 162 27.52 0.12 -13.71
N LYS A 163 27.43 -0.42 -12.50
CA LYS A 163 26.42 -1.43 -12.11
C LYS A 163 25.09 -0.76 -11.74
N LYS A 164 23.98 -1.35 -12.16
CA LYS A 164 22.63 -0.90 -11.77
C LYS A 164 22.17 -1.65 -10.53
N VAL A 165 21.96 -0.94 -9.43
CA VAL A 165 21.55 -1.51 -8.14
C VAL A 165 20.11 -1.11 -7.86
N TRP A 166 19.20 -2.08 -7.74
CA TRP A 166 17.80 -1.83 -7.42
C TRP A 166 17.53 -2.09 -5.94
N VAL A 167 16.90 -1.13 -5.27
CA VAL A 167 16.46 -1.26 -3.88
C VAL A 167 14.99 -0.84 -3.80
N ILE A 168 14.11 -1.81 -3.62
CA ILE A 168 12.68 -1.57 -3.41
C ILE A 168 12.31 -1.95 -1.99
N ALA A 169 11.43 -1.19 -1.38
CA ALA A 169 11.00 -1.43 0.00
C ALA A 169 9.48 -1.41 0.14
N ARG A 170 9.02 -2.00 1.25
CA ARG A 170 7.64 -1.87 1.73
C ARG A 170 6.57 -2.33 0.73
N GLN A 171 6.80 -3.48 0.09
CA GLN A 171 5.76 -4.16 -0.71
C GLN A 171 4.58 -4.59 0.16
N HIS A 172 4.87 -5.05 1.37
CA HIS A 172 3.86 -5.17 2.42
C HIS A 172 3.81 -3.84 3.18
N PRO A 173 2.67 -3.15 3.17
CA PRO A 173 2.54 -1.79 3.72
C PRO A 173 2.82 -1.71 5.22
N GLY A 174 2.60 -2.82 5.90
CA GLY A 174 2.80 -2.95 7.32
C GLY A 174 4.23 -3.05 7.81
N GLU A 175 5.16 -3.39 6.91
CA GLU A 175 6.57 -3.55 7.22
C GLU A 175 7.29 -2.18 7.21
N THR A 176 6.86 -1.30 8.11
CA THR A 176 7.32 0.11 8.20
C THR A 176 8.83 0.25 8.36
N MET A 177 9.48 -0.73 9.01
CA MET A 177 10.94 -0.80 9.16
C MET A 177 11.67 -0.76 7.82
N ALA A 178 11.06 -1.26 6.74
CA ALA A 178 11.65 -1.24 5.41
C ALA A 178 11.84 0.19 4.89
N GLU A 179 10.91 1.10 5.19
CA GLU A 179 11.02 2.49 4.74
C GLU A 179 11.91 3.33 5.68
N PHE A 180 11.96 3.00 6.97
CA PHE A 180 13.02 3.53 7.86
C PHE A 180 14.42 3.16 7.36
N PHE A 181 14.61 1.93 6.87
CA PHE A 181 15.86 1.52 6.24
C PHE A 181 16.15 2.37 4.99
N MET A 182 15.16 2.60 4.12
CA MET A 182 15.33 3.43 2.93
C MET A 182 15.67 4.87 3.26
N GLU A 183 15.09 5.43 4.33
CA GLU A 183 15.42 6.77 4.80
C GLU A 183 16.90 6.88 5.17
N GLY A 184 17.44 5.95 5.97
CA GLY A 184 18.84 5.95 6.34
C GLY A 184 19.78 5.67 5.17
N LEU A 185 19.39 4.76 4.27
CA LEU A 185 20.14 4.47 3.04
C LEU A 185 20.25 5.72 2.16
N LEU A 186 19.14 6.40 1.90
CA LEU A 186 19.11 7.60 1.06
C LEU A 186 19.90 8.74 1.70
N GLN A 187 19.72 8.98 3.01
CA GLN A 187 20.51 9.97 3.74
C GLN A 187 22.00 9.77 3.55
N ARG A 188 22.47 8.51 3.68
CA ARG A 188 23.88 8.18 3.53
C ARG A 188 24.36 8.27 2.08
N LEU A 189 23.56 7.83 1.11
CA LEU A 189 23.91 7.93 -0.32
C LEU A 189 23.98 9.39 -0.79
N THR A 190 23.24 10.30 -0.17
CA THR A 190 23.26 11.74 -0.48
C THR A 190 24.17 12.55 0.43
N ASP A 191 24.98 11.91 1.27
CA ASP A 191 25.99 12.59 2.08
C ASP A 191 27.28 12.78 1.25
N CYS A 192 27.54 14.02 0.86
CA CYS A 192 28.73 14.36 0.06
C CYS A 192 30.05 14.17 0.81
N SER A 193 30.01 14.00 2.13
CA SER A 193 31.18 13.75 2.96
C SER A 193 31.45 12.27 3.24
N ASP A 194 30.53 11.36 2.86
CA ASP A 194 30.71 9.92 3.08
C ASP A 194 31.59 9.29 1.97
N PRO A 195 32.82 8.84 2.28
CA PRO A 195 33.72 8.28 1.27
C PRO A 195 33.25 6.92 0.74
N VAL A 196 32.47 6.16 1.52
CA VAL A 196 31.90 4.86 1.10
C VAL A 196 30.77 5.10 0.11
N ALA A 197 29.88 6.06 0.37
CA ALA A 197 28.83 6.45 -0.56
C ALA A 197 29.43 6.93 -1.89
N HIS A 198 30.44 7.79 -1.82
CA HIS A 198 31.14 8.27 -3.02
C HIS A 198 31.77 7.11 -3.81
N ALA A 199 32.53 6.23 -3.14
CA ALA A 199 33.13 5.06 -3.79
C ALA A 199 32.08 4.18 -4.48
N LEU A 200 30.92 3.95 -3.85
CA LEU A 200 29.83 3.20 -4.47
C LEU A 200 29.28 3.91 -5.71
N LEU A 201 29.05 5.23 -5.66
CA LEU A 201 28.49 6.01 -6.77
C LEU A 201 29.46 6.19 -7.95
N THR A 202 30.78 5.99 -7.75
CA THR A 202 31.73 5.90 -8.87
C THR A 202 31.50 4.67 -9.75
N GLY A 203 31.15 3.53 -9.14
CA GLY A 203 30.99 2.23 -9.82
C GLY A 203 29.55 1.77 -10.00
N CYS A 204 28.58 2.42 -9.34
CA CYS A 204 27.18 2.00 -9.32
C CYS A 204 26.22 3.18 -9.53
N VAL A 205 25.00 2.85 -9.95
CA VAL A 205 23.84 3.74 -9.95
C VAL A 205 22.73 3.04 -9.17
N PHE A 206 22.13 3.74 -8.21
CA PHE A 206 21.07 3.20 -7.38
C PHE A 206 19.72 3.61 -7.90
N TYR A 207 18.82 2.65 -8.06
CA TYR A 207 17.41 2.83 -8.41
C TYR A 207 16.57 2.44 -7.21
N THR A 208 15.98 3.42 -6.55
CA THR A 208 15.33 3.20 -5.25
C THR A 208 13.85 3.54 -5.30
N ILE A 209 13.02 2.66 -4.73
CA ILE A 209 11.58 2.90 -4.51
C ILE A 209 11.32 2.75 -3.01
N PRO A 210 11.23 3.87 -2.25
CA PRO A 210 11.11 3.83 -0.79
C PRO A 210 9.84 3.14 -0.29
N ASN A 211 8.74 3.26 -1.04
CA ASN A 211 7.46 2.67 -0.69
C ASN A 211 6.77 2.09 -1.92
N MET A 212 6.73 0.76 -2.01
CA MET A 212 6.05 0.03 -3.10
C MET A 212 4.52 -0.06 -2.92
N CYS A 213 3.99 0.19 -1.72
CA CYS A 213 2.56 0.07 -1.41
C CYS A 213 2.00 1.31 -0.69
N PRO A 214 1.96 2.50 -1.34
CA PRO A 214 1.42 3.72 -0.72
C PRO A 214 -0.02 3.56 -0.22
N ASP A 215 -0.91 2.99 -1.02
CA ASP A 215 -2.33 2.90 -0.65
C ASP A 215 -2.56 2.02 0.58
N GLY A 216 -1.91 0.85 0.61
CA GLY A 216 -1.98 -0.03 1.77
C GLY A 216 -1.36 0.61 3.02
N SER A 217 -0.29 1.40 2.84
CA SER A 217 0.37 2.11 3.95
C SER A 217 -0.58 3.11 4.59
N VAL A 218 -1.24 3.92 3.77
CA VAL A 218 -2.19 4.95 4.25
C VAL A 218 -3.42 4.33 4.90
N ARG A 219 -3.90 3.21 4.35
CA ARG A 219 -5.05 2.46 4.88
C ARG A 219 -4.75 1.66 6.13
N GLY A 220 -3.49 1.57 6.57
CA GLY A 220 -3.12 0.73 7.71
C GLY A 220 -3.28 -0.77 7.43
N HIS A 221 -2.98 -1.20 6.21
CA HIS A 221 -2.88 -2.61 5.86
C HIS A 221 -1.55 -3.18 6.39
N LEU A 222 -1.53 -4.48 6.70
CA LEU A 222 -0.33 -5.27 6.94
C LEU A 222 0.31 -5.71 5.61
N ARG A 223 -0.47 -6.35 4.73
CA ARG A 223 0.12 -7.21 3.67
C ARG A 223 -0.29 -6.87 2.25
N THR A 224 -1.41 -6.17 2.06
CA THR A 224 -2.02 -6.01 0.74
C THR A 224 -2.13 -4.54 0.29
N ASN A 225 -2.18 -4.32 -1.03
CA ASN A 225 -2.53 -3.01 -1.59
C ASN A 225 -4.04 -2.70 -1.42
N ALA A 226 -4.53 -1.58 -1.97
CA ALA A 226 -5.94 -1.20 -1.87
C ALA A 226 -6.93 -2.24 -2.42
N ALA A 227 -6.52 -3.08 -3.39
CA ALA A 227 -7.35 -4.14 -3.96
C ALA A 227 -7.21 -5.49 -3.26
N GLY A 228 -6.51 -5.58 -2.12
CA GLY A 228 -6.26 -6.85 -1.45
C GLY A 228 -5.19 -7.72 -2.15
N ALA A 229 -4.43 -7.17 -3.09
CA ALA A 229 -3.37 -7.91 -3.78
C ALA A 229 -2.07 -7.90 -2.95
N ASN A 230 -1.47 -9.08 -2.79
CA ASN A 230 -0.12 -9.22 -2.24
C ASN A 230 0.92 -8.92 -3.33
N LEU A 231 1.53 -7.74 -3.29
CA LEU A 231 2.46 -7.27 -4.33
C LEU A 231 3.65 -8.21 -4.54
N ASN A 232 4.14 -8.84 -3.48
CA ASN A 232 5.26 -9.80 -3.53
C ASN A 232 4.85 -11.20 -4.01
N ARG A 233 3.61 -11.35 -4.52
CA ARG A 233 3.11 -12.55 -5.20
C ARG A 233 2.61 -12.25 -6.62
N CYS A 234 2.60 -10.98 -7.02
CA CYS A 234 2.16 -10.55 -8.36
C CYS A 234 3.32 -10.34 -9.35
N THR A 235 4.56 -10.66 -8.97
CA THR A 235 5.76 -10.44 -9.79
C THR A 235 5.73 -11.17 -11.15
N LEU A 236 5.03 -12.31 -11.24
CA LEU A 236 4.87 -13.08 -12.47
C LEU A 236 3.66 -12.64 -13.31
N HIS A 237 2.72 -11.89 -12.74
CA HIS A 237 1.52 -11.38 -13.41
C HIS A 237 1.25 -9.92 -13.02
N PRO A 238 1.95 -8.95 -13.64
CA PRO A 238 1.92 -7.54 -13.25
C PRO A 238 0.56 -6.86 -13.45
N SER A 239 -0.32 -7.43 -14.28
CA SER A 239 -1.68 -6.92 -14.53
C SER A 239 -2.53 -6.81 -13.27
N THR A 240 -2.19 -7.55 -12.21
CA THR A 240 -2.87 -7.55 -10.91
C THR A 240 -2.37 -6.45 -9.96
N ILE A 241 -1.23 -5.82 -10.27
CA ILE A 241 -0.63 -4.75 -9.46
C ILE A 241 -1.39 -3.43 -9.66
N ALA A 242 -2.23 -3.33 -10.70
CA ALA A 242 -3.09 -2.19 -11.00
C ALA A 242 -2.37 -0.83 -10.81
N LEU A 243 -1.15 -0.76 -11.34
CA LEU A 243 -0.42 0.49 -11.50
C LEU A 243 -0.85 1.11 -12.82
N THR A 244 -1.31 2.34 -12.77
CA THR A 244 -1.45 3.13 -14.00
C THR A 244 -0.06 3.65 -14.35
N LEU A 245 0.70 2.86 -15.12
CA LEU A 245 2.00 3.26 -15.64
C LEU A 245 1.80 4.38 -16.66
N THR A 246 2.47 5.52 -16.45
CA THR A 246 2.43 6.65 -17.37
C THR A 246 3.28 6.35 -18.61
N ARG A 247 2.61 5.87 -19.67
CA ARG A 247 3.07 5.56 -21.05
C ARG A 247 3.99 4.33 -21.23
N PRO A 248 3.83 3.59 -22.33
CA PRO A 248 4.73 2.50 -22.70
C PRO A 248 6.03 3.10 -23.25
N TYR A 249 7.11 3.05 -22.47
CA TYR A 249 8.44 3.02 -23.08
C TYR A 249 8.62 1.64 -23.70
N THR A 250 9.16 1.58 -24.91
CA THR A 250 9.65 0.35 -25.55
C THR A 250 10.66 -0.30 -24.63
N THR A 251 10.22 -1.29 -23.85
CA THR A 251 11.03 -2.06 -22.93
C THR A 251 11.98 -2.94 -23.75
N PRO A 252 13.31 -2.92 -23.50
CA PRO A 252 14.08 -4.14 -23.71
C PRO A 252 13.52 -5.17 -22.72
N THR A 253 13.07 -6.31 -23.24
CA THR A 253 12.56 -7.41 -22.42
C THR A 253 13.67 -7.92 -21.51
N PHE A 254 13.58 -7.69 -20.21
CA PHE A 254 14.47 -8.29 -19.23
C PHE A 254 13.71 -9.35 -18.44
N THR A 255 14.09 -10.60 -18.66
CA THR A 255 13.64 -11.74 -17.87
C THR A 255 14.45 -11.76 -16.57
N LEU A 256 13.81 -11.57 -15.42
CA LEU A 256 14.42 -11.82 -14.12
C LEU A 256 14.50 -13.34 -13.92
N THR A 257 15.61 -13.95 -14.35
CA THR A 257 15.95 -15.31 -13.92
C THR A 257 16.46 -15.24 -12.49
N LYS A 258 15.76 -15.91 -11.58
CA LYS A 258 16.28 -16.21 -10.24
C LYS A 258 17.60 -16.98 -10.45
N ALA A 259 18.68 -16.53 -9.81
CA ALA A 259 19.92 -17.30 -9.81
C ALA A 259 19.65 -18.58 -9.02
N ASP A 260 19.60 -19.72 -9.72
CA ASP A 260 19.61 -21.04 -9.09
C ASP A 260 20.97 -21.23 -8.39
N GLN A 261 20.92 -21.64 -7.13
CA GLN A 261 22.04 -22.28 -6.44
C GLN A 261 22.08 -23.75 -6.81
#